data_AF-A0A6A7LQ65-F1
#
_entry.id   AF-A0A6A7LQ65-F1
#
_cell.length_a   1.000
_cell.length_b   1.000
_cell.length_c   1.000
_cell.angle_alpha   90.00
_cell.angle_beta   90.00
_cell.angle_gamma   90.00
#
_symmetry.space_group_name_H-M   'P 1'
#
loop_
_entity.id
_entity.type
_entity.pdbx_description
1 polymer ?
#
loop_
_entity_poly.entity_id
_entity_poly.type
_entity_poly.pdbx_seq_one_letter_code
_entity_poly.pdbx_strand_id
1 'polypeptide(L)' 'MSGRAITKIPVLFFYDEESQNWGFHIENPRIVGGGQRTLEKAREAAIEAIAFAIEEPPEDTDGRIEFIPITIGARP' A
#
# COMPACT_ATOMS: atom_id res chain seq x y z
N MET A 1 15.65 24.99 3.22
CA MET A 1 15.20 23.92 2.30
C MET A 1 14.55 22.84 3.14
N SER A 2 13.21 22.83 3.23
CA SER A 2 12.50 21.79 3.98
C SER A 2 12.56 20.50 3.17
N GLY A 3 13.21 19.47 3.72
CA GLY A 3 13.34 18.17 3.08
C GLY A 3 11.97 17.53 2.87
N ARG A 4 11.69 17.10 1.65
CA ARG A 4 10.52 16.28 1.29
C ARG A 4 10.66 14.95 2.04
N ALA A 5 9.79 14.62 2.99
CA ALA A 5 9.83 13.29 3.58
C ALA A 5 9.11 12.31 2.65
N ILE A 6 9.81 11.24 2.29
CA ILE A 6 9.19 10.07 1.66
C ILE A 6 8.52 9.30 2.80
N THR A 7 7.19 9.30 2.85
CA THR A 7 6.47 8.40 3.76
C THR A 7 6.69 6.95 3.31
N LYS A 8 6.67 6.01 4.27
CA LYS A 8 6.86 4.59 3.99
C LYS A 8 5.68 3.82 4.56
N ILE A 9 5.11 2.94 3.73
CA ILE A 9 4.08 1.99 4.17
C ILE A 9 4.78 0.65 4.38
N PRO A 10 4.69 0.05 5.58
CA PRO A 10 5.25 -1.27 5.83
C PRO A 10 4.47 -2.32 5.03
N VAL A 11 5.20 -3.17 4.31
CA VAL A 11 4.64 -4.28 3.54
C VAL A 11 5.37 -5.55 3.95
N LEU A 12 4.63 -6.56 4.40
CA LEU A 12 5.16 -7.89 4.64
C LEU A 12 5.09 -8.70 3.35
N PHE A 13 6.23 -9.10 2.80
CA PHE A 13 6.29 -10.05 1.69
C PHE A 13 6.63 -11.44 2.21
N PHE A 14 5.99 -12.46 1.65
CA PHE A 14 6.24 -13.85 1.98
C PHE A 14 6.18 -14.72 0.73
N TYR A 15 6.94 -15.80 0.72
CA TYR A 15 6.88 -16.80 -0.34
C TYR A 15 6.05 -17.98 0.14
N ASP A 16 5.04 -18.37 -0.63
CA ASP A 16 4.27 -19.58 -0.43
C ASP A 16 4.93 -20.71 -1.23
N GLU A 17 5.51 -21.68 -0.51
CA GLU A 17 6.18 -22.83 -1.11
C GLU A 17 5.21 -23.79 -1.80
N GLU A 18 3.96 -23.89 -1.34
CA GLU A 18 2.95 -24.79 -1.93
C GLU A 18 2.50 -24.26 -3.28
N SER A 19 2.20 -22.96 -3.34
CA SER A 19 1.72 -22.30 -4.56
C SER A 19 2.85 -21.73 -5.44
N GLN A 20 4.10 -21.89 -4.99
CA GLN A 20 5.34 -21.41 -5.62
C GLN A 20 5.29 -19.93 -6.05
N ASN A 21 4.67 -19.07 -5.25
CA ASN A 21 4.50 -17.67 -5.57
C ASN A 21 4.69 -16.75 -4.36
N TRP A 22 4.84 -15.46 -4.64
CA TRP A 22 4.98 -14.41 -3.65
C TRP A 22 3.63 -13.77 -3.33
N GLY A 23 3.38 -13.63 -2.03
CA GLY A 23 2.28 -12.88 -1.44
C GLY A 23 2.76 -11.64 -0.69
N PHE A 24 1.81 -10.78 -0.34
CA PHE A 24 2.05 -9.63 0.51
C PHE A 24 0.85 -9.30 1.41
N HIS A 25 1.15 -8.68 2.55
CA HIS A 25 0.18 -8.16 3.51
C HIS A 25 0.55 -6.74 3.94
N ILE A 26 -0.45 -5.86 3.98
CA ILE A 26 -0.37 -4.49 4.46
C ILE A 26 -1.45 -4.34 5.53
N GLU A 27 -1.05 -3.89 6.73
CA GLU A 27 -1.99 -3.78 7.86
C GLU A 27 -2.84 -2.51 7.77
N ASN A 28 -2.28 -1.44 7.20
CA ASN A 28 -2.94 -0.16 7.03
C ASN A 28 -2.50 0.51 5.72
N PRO A 29 -3.32 0.47 4.66
CA PRO A 29 -4.66 -0.15 4.56
C PRO A 29 -4.61 -1.69 4.65
N ARG A 30 -5.68 -2.34 5.15
CA ARG A 30 -5.80 -3.81 5.24
C ARG A 30 -5.91 -4.44 3.85
N ILE A 31 -4.76 -4.74 3.25
CA ILE A 31 -4.67 -5.32 1.90
C ILE A 31 -3.90 -6.64 1.98
N VAL A 32 -4.47 -7.68 1.39
CA VAL A 32 -3.80 -8.95 1.13
C VAL A 32 -3.79 -9.18 -0.37
N GLY A 33 -2.61 -9.49 -0.93
CA GLY A 33 -2.46 -9.80 -2.34
C GLY A 33 -1.38 -10.85 -2.56
N GLY A 34 -1.23 -11.34 -3.80
CA GLY A 34 -0.23 -12.34 -4.11
C GLY A 34 -0.33 -12.94 -5.51
N GLY A 35 0.13 -14.17 -5.66
CA GLY A 35 0.14 -14.89 -6.94
C GLY A 35 1.29 -14.51 -7.87
N GLN A 36 2.24 -13.71 -7.40
CA GLN A 36 3.31 -13.18 -8.24
C GLN A 36 4.50 -14.15 -8.29
N ARG A 37 5.03 -14.41 -9.49
CA ARG A 37 6.13 -15.38 -9.66
C ARG A 37 7.47 -14.90 -9.08
N THR A 38 7.61 -13.60 -8.83
CA THR A 38 8.84 -13.00 -8.30
C THR A 38 8.52 -11.98 -7.22
N LEU A 39 9.46 -11.75 -6.31
CA LEU A 39 9.36 -10.71 -5.28
C LEU A 39 9.20 -9.31 -5.89
N GLU A 40 9.84 -9.05 -7.03
CA GLU A 40 9.71 -7.78 -7.73
C GLU A 40 8.28 -7.54 -8.23
N LYS A 41 7.66 -8.56 -8.83
CA LYS A 41 6.26 -8.48 -9.25
C LYS A 41 5.30 -8.36 -8.07
N ALA A 42 5.60 -9.01 -6.94
CA ALA A 42 4.85 -8.78 -5.70
C ALA A 42 4.95 -7.33 -5.22
N ARG A 43 6.12 -6.69 -5.33
CA ARG A 43 6.30 -5.28 -4.97
C ARG A 43 5.51 -4.34 -5.88
N GLU A 44 5.56 -4.56 -7.18
CA GLU A 44 4.75 -3.79 -8.15
C GLU A 44 3.26 -3.90 -7.81
N ALA A 45 2.75 -5.13 -7.63
CA ALA A 45 1.36 -5.37 -7.27
C ALA A 45 0.96 -4.74 -5.93
N ALA A 46 1.85 -4.74 -4.93
CA ALA A 46 1.60 -4.09 -3.65
C ALA A 46 1.49 -2.55 -3.81
N ILE A 47 2.33 -1.94 -4.65
CA ILE A 47 2.26 -0.49 -4.93
C ILE A 47 0.93 -0.14 -5.59
N GLU A 48 0.52 -0.91 -6.60
CA GLU A 48 -0.75 -0.71 -7.29
C GLU A 48 -1.94 -0.85 -6.33
N ALA A 49 -1.93 -1.88 -5.48
CA ALA A 49 -3.00 -2.09 -4.50
C ALA A 49 -3.06 -0.97 -3.44
N ILE A 50 -1.91 -0.46 -2.99
CA ILE A 50 -1.83 0.69 -2.08
C ILE A 50 -2.41 1.94 -2.74
N ALA A 51 -2.00 2.22 -3.99
CA ALA A 51 -2.48 3.40 -4.71
C ALA A 51 -4.01 3.35 -4.85
N PHE A 52 -4.53 2.20 -5.28
CA PHE A 52 -5.96 1.95 -5.40
C PHE A 52 -6.70 2.20 -4.07
N ALA A 53 -6.24 1.61 -2.96
CA ALA A 53 -6.89 1.76 -1.67
C ALA A 53 -6.83 3.18 -1.07
N ILE A 54 -5.88 4.00 -1.51
CA ILE A 54 -5.76 5.41 -1.08
C ILE A 54 -6.62 6.32 -1.96
N GLU A 55 -6.74 6.00 -3.25
CA GLU A 55 -7.49 6.80 -4.23
C GLU A 55 -8.98 6.48 -4.25
N GLU A 56 -9.41 5.32 -3.75
CA GLU A 56 -10.82 4.96 -3.63
C GLU A 56 -11.39 5.37 -2.27
N PRO A 57 -12.36 6.31 -2.25
CA PRO A 57 -13.04 6.65 -1.01
C PRO A 57 -13.96 5.49 -0.58
N PRO A 58 -14.19 5.26 0.72
CA PRO A 58 -15.15 4.27 1.16
C PRO A 58 -16.54 4.57 0.58
N GLU A 59 -17.17 3.55 0.00
CA GLU A 59 -18.56 3.61 -0.43
C GLU A 59 -19.49 3.69 0.81
N ASP A 60 -20.64 4.36 0.67
CA ASP A 60 -21.65 4.54 1.74
C ASP A 60 -21.19 5.29 3.00
N THR A 61 -20.79 6.56 2.82
CA THR A 61 -20.68 7.49 3.95
C THR A 61 -21.85 8.46 3.95
N ASP A 62 -22.51 8.67 5.09
CA ASP A 62 -23.55 9.70 5.30
C ASP A 62 -23.02 11.16 5.21
N GLY A 63 -21.82 11.36 4.66
CA GLY A 63 -21.09 12.62 4.66
C GLY A 63 -20.38 12.92 3.34
N ARG A 64 -19.69 14.07 3.30
CA ARG A 64 -18.88 14.50 2.15
C ARG A 64 -17.44 14.03 2.32
N ILE A 65 -16.92 13.30 1.33
CA ILE A 65 -15.53 12.88 1.28
C ILE A 65 -14.72 13.89 0.44
N GLU A 66 -13.55 14.28 0.95
CA GLU A 66 -12.60 15.15 0.25
C GLU A 66 -11.18 14.58 0.37
N PHE A 67 -10.44 14.56 -0.73
CA PHE A 67 -9.03 14.20 -0.73
C PHE A 67 -8.18 15.40 -0.32
N ILE A 68 -7.47 15.29 0.80
CA ILE A 68 -6.59 16.35 1.30
C ILE A 68 -5.14 16.03 0.94
N PRO A 69 -4.46 16.89 0.15
CA PRO A 69 -3.06 16.69 -0.16
C PRO A 69 -2.22 16.90 1.11
N ILE A 70 -1.59 15.84 1.60
CA ILE A 70 -0.74 15.90 2.79
C ILE A 70 0.75 15.97 2.41
N THR A 71 1.49 16.82 3.12
CA THR A 71 2.96 16.79 3.13
C THR A 71 3.42 16.51 4.54
N ILE A 72 4.05 15.36 4.75
CA ILE A 72 4.59 15.00 6.06
C ILE A 72 6.04 15.48 6.12
N GLY A 73 6.38 16.27 7.13
CA GLY A 73 7.77 16.62 7.43
C GLY A 73 8.43 15.49 8.22
N ALA A 74 9.71 15.21 7.97
CA ALA A 74 10.46 14.32 8.83
C ALA A 74 10.57 14.96 10.23
N ARG A 75 10.12 14.26 11.26
CA ARG A 75 10.40 14.65 12.65
C ARG A 75 11.90 14.41 12.89
N PRO A 76 12.64 15.38 13.47
CA PRO A 76 14.07 15.22 13.72
C PRO A 76 14.39 14.04 14.65
#